data_AF-A0A8C7G936-F1
#
_entry.id   AF-A0A8C7G936-F1
#
_cell.length_a   1.000
_cell.length_b   1.000
_cell.length_c   1.000
_cell.angle_alpha   90.00
_cell.angle_beta   90.00
_cell.angle_gamma   90.00
#
_symmetry.space_group_name_H-M   'P 1'
#
loop_
_entity.id
_entity.type
_entity.pdbx_description
1 polymer ?
#
loop_
_entity_poly.entity_id
_entity_poly.type
_entity_poly.pdbx_seq_one_letter_code
_entity_poly.pdbx_strand_id
1 'polypeptide(L)'
;MNGSQSNLSLKCVRDTSVTGVVFPCLYSALFLFALVLNCLAAWIFFNIRSTTTFVVYLKNVVVADLLMTLSIPVKVLADTDVGSWRLRAFYCRYSAVLFYTTMYISILLLGLISLDRYLKIVRPFGKCALQRVGVGQALSVAVWAVMVSLALPNTILSDRTPSGSPGRLKCTSLKGQAGMLWHEGFNYFCQVVFWGTLALMLLCYTFISRKVYESYKASRSGSNAASRRTKAKVFVVVVVFFICFAPFHFARVPYTLTQTRKTANHCWAQNALYVAKETTLWLCATNVCLDPLIYVFLCRVFRKRLTDVLNRKPHPQGALESPTATSTHLEMSQMKGKQLD
;
A
#
# COMPACT_ATOMS: atom_id res chain seq x y z
N MET A 1 55.40 30.95 9.02
CA MET A 1 54.93 30.41 10.32
C MET A 1 53.42 30.38 10.31
N ASN A 2 52.89 29.16 10.13
CA ASN A 2 51.57 28.62 10.45
C ASN A 2 50.36 29.56 10.57
N GLY A 3 49.66 29.73 9.45
CA GLY A 3 48.22 30.00 9.47
C GLY A 3 47.47 28.73 9.85
N SER A 4 46.93 28.68 11.06
CA SER A 4 46.01 27.65 11.51
C SER A 4 44.67 27.81 10.79
N GLN A 5 44.53 27.15 9.65
CA GLN A 5 43.22 26.87 9.06
C GLN A 5 42.44 26.01 10.06
N SER A 6 41.57 26.65 10.84
CA SER A 6 40.55 25.97 11.60
C SER A 6 39.64 25.25 10.62
N ASN A 7 39.82 23.93 10.48
CA ASN A 7 38.86 23.03 9.85
C ASN A 7 37.58 23.01 10.70
N LEU A 8 36.78 24.08 10.64
CA LEU A 8 35.39 24.02 11.06
C LEU A 8 34.70 23.11 10.05
N SER A 9 34.45 21.87 10.45
CA SER A 9 33.48 21.02 9.79
C SER A 9 32.13 21.75 9.87
N LEU A 10 31.79 22.51 8.82
CA LEU A 10 30.58 23.31 8.76
C LEU A 10 29.41 22.34 8.68
N LYS A 11 28.88 21.99 9.86
CA LYS A 11 27.75 21.07 9.99
C LYS A 11 26.55 21.76 9.37
N CYS A 12 26.11 21.31 8.20
CA CYS A 12 24.94 21.85 7.52
C CYS A 12 23.72 21.82 8.43
N VAL A 13 23.32 22.99 8.94
CA VAL A 13 22.09 23.18 9.69
C VAL A 13 20.97 23.30 8.66
N ARG A 14 20.08 22.31 8.66
CA ARG A 14 18.94 22.28 7.74
C ARG A 14 17.83 23.16 8.28
N ASP A 15 17.37 24.12 7.48
CA ASP A 15 16.15 24.85 7.80
C ASP A 15 14.92 23.95 7.56
N THR A 16 14.34 23.46 8.64
CA THR A 16 13.16 22.58 8.62
C THR A 16 11.87 23.32 8.96
N SER A 17 11.89 24.66 9.06
CA SER A 17 10.72 25.46 9.47
C SER A 17 9.51 25.23 8.55
N VAL A 18 9.70 25.39 7.23
CA VAL A 18 8.65 25.22 6.23
C VAL A 18 8.23 23.75 6.11
N THR A 19 9.18 22.83 6.07
CA THR A 19 8.89 21.39 5.92
C THR A 19 8.22 20.79 7.16
N GLY A 20 8.49 21.33 8.35
CA GLY A 20 7.86 20.99 9.62
C GLY A 20 6.40 21.43 9.76
N VAL A 21 5.89 22.26 8.84
CA VAL A 21 4.48 22.66 8.80
C VAL A 21 3.77 22.04 7.60
N VAL A 22 4.37 22.16 6.40
CA VAL A 22 3.75 21.71 5.14
C VAL A 22 3.49 20.21 5.13
N PHE A 23 4.47 19.38 5.49
CA PHE A 23 4.27 17.93 5.47
C PHE A 23 3.23 17.45 6.48
N PRO A 24 3.26 17.87 7.77
CA PRO A 24 2.19 17.55 8.71
C PRO A 24 0.78 17.92 8.21
N CYS A 25 0.60 19.10 7.62
CA CYS A 25 -0.69 19.48 7.02
C CYS A 25 -1.11 18.54 5.89
N LEU A 26 -0.20 18.25 4.95
CA LEU A 26 -0.46 17.36 3.82
C LEU A 26 -0.77 15.91 4.26
N TYR A 27 -0.06 15.39 5.26
CA TYR A 27 -0.33 14.08 5.84
C TYR A 27 -1.64 14.06 6.63
N SER A 28 -2.02 15.16 7.29
CA SER A 28 -3.30 15.25 8.01
C SER A 28 -4.48 15.23 7.05
N ALA A 29 -4.41 15.98 5.94
CA ALA A 29 -5.41 15.92 4.87
C ALA A 29 -5.48 14.50 4.29
N LEU A 30 -4.33 13.90 3.99
CA LEU A 30 -4.25 12.53 3.47
C LEU A 30 -4.92 11.53 4.40
N PHE A 31 -4.68 11.60 5.71
CA PHE A 31 -5.31 10.74 6.71
C PHE A 31 -6.84 10.80 6.67
N LEU A 32 -7.43 11.99 6.61
CA LEU A 32 -8.88 12.16 6.59
C LEU A 32 -9.52 11.50 5.36
N PHE A 33 -8.97 11.76 4.17
CA PHE A 33 -9.48 11.14 2.94
C PHE A 33 -9.24 9.63 2.92
N ALA A 34 -8.04 9.18 3.31
CA ALA A 34 -7.67 7.78 3.31
C ALA A 34 -8.54 6.97 4.27
N LEU A 35 -8.84 7.49 5.45
CA LEU A 35 -9.65 6.80 6.45
C LEU A 35 -11.05 6.52 5.90
N VAL A 36 -11.72 7.53 5.33
CA VAL A 36 -13.06 7.38 4.76
C VAL A 36 -13.06 6.38 3.60
N LEU A 37 -12.13 6.52 2.66
CA LEU A 37 -12.06 5.67 1.47
C LEU A 37 -11.75 4.20 1.83
N ASN A 38 -10.79 3.97 2.73
CA ASN A 38 -10.38 2.62 3.11
C ASN A 38 -11.38 1.94 4.06
N CYS A 39 -12.04 2.68 4.96
CA CYS A 39 -13.13 2.13 5.77
C CYS A 39 -14.31 1.69 4.90
N LEU A 40 -14.71 2.51 3.91
CA LEU A 40 -15.72 2.14 2.94
C LEU A 40 -15.29 0.91 2.13
N ALA A 41 -14.04 0.88 1.67
CA ALA A 41 -13.52 -0.25 0.91
C ALA A 41 -13.51 -1.54 1.74
N ALA A 42 -13.05 -1.47 2.99
CA ALA A 42 -13.07 -2.58 3.92
C ALA A 42 -14.49 -3.10 4.14
N TRP A 43 -15.43 -2.21 4.46
CA TRP A 43 -16.83 -2.59 4.65
C TRP A 43 -17.39 -3.31 3.41
N ILE A 44 -17.12 -2.82 2.19
CA ILE A 44 -17.56 -3.51 0.97
C ILE A 44 -16.88 -4.88 0.81
N PHE A 45 -15.56 -4.94 0.89
CA PHE A 45 -14.82 -6.17 0.59
C PHE A 45 -15.00 -7.27 1.63
N PHE A 46 -15.04 -6.93 2.92
CA PHE A 46 -15.22 -7.93 3.98
C PHE A 46 -16.65 -8.49 4.00
N ASN A 47 -17.63 -7.79 3.43
CA ASN A 47 -18.97 -8.31 3.16
C ASN A 47 -19.09 -9.17 1.88
N ILE A 48 -18.00 -9.35 1.12
CA ILE A 48 -17.98 -10.15 -0.12
C ILE A 48 -17.11 -11.39 0.06
N ARG A 49 -17.56 -12.56 -0.43
CA ARG A 49 -16.75 -13.79 -0.42
C ARG A 49 -15.58 -13.69 -1.42
N SER A 50 -14.41 -14.17 -1.04
CA SER A 50 -13.20 -14.15 -1.88
C SER A 50 -13.26 -15.21 -2.99
N THR A 51 -13.96 -14.92 -4.08
CA THR A 51 -14.16 -15.88 -5.19
C THR A 51 -13.02 -15.91 -6.21
N THR A 52 -12.13 -14.92 -6.19
CA THR A 52 -10.99 -14.84 -7.12
C THR A 52 -9.72 -14.41 -6.39
N THR A 53 -8.56 -14.84 -6.89
CA THR A 53 -7.22 -14.38 -6.48
C THR A 53 -7.12 -12.86 -6.43
N PHE A 54 -7.70 -12.18 -7.42
CA PHE A 54 -7.77 -10.73 -7.48
C PHE A 54 -8.46 -10.12 -6.25
N VAL A 55 -9.63 -10.63 -5.85
CA VAL A 55 -10.34 -10.14 -4.66
C VAL A 55 -9.55 -10.42 -3.38
N VAL A 56 -8.80 -11.54 -3.31
CA VAL A 56 -7.91 -11.83 -2.18
C VAL A 56 -6.81 -10.76 -2.07
N TYR A 57 -6.14 -10.43 -3.17
CA TYR A 57 -5.11 -9.39 -3.15
C TYR A 57 -5.68 -8.02 -2.79
N LEU A 58 -6.84 -7.64 -3.34
CA LEU A 58 -7.49 -6.37 -2.99
C LEU A 58 -7.82 -6.25 -1.51
N LYS A 59 -8.33 -7.33 -0.87
CA LYS A 59 -8.55 -7.34 0.58
C LYS A 59 -7.28 -7.10 1.38
N ASN A 60 -6.18 -7.72 0.97
CA ASN A 60 -4.89 -7.54 1.63
C ASN A 60 -4.34 -6.12 1.41
N VAL A 61 -4.56 -5.52 0.24
CA VAL A 61 -4.22 -4.11 -0.03
C VAL A 61 -4.99 -3.19 0.91
N VAL A 62 -6.32 -3.38 1.04
CA VAL A 62 -7.14 -2.59 1.98
C VAL A 62 -6.65 -2.71 3.42
N VAL A 63 -6.24 -3.91 3.87
CA VAL A 63 -5.68 -4.10 5.21
C VAL A 63 -4.35 -3.34 5.36
N ALA A 64 -3.46 -3.43 4.37
CA ALA A 64 -2.20 -2.70 4.38
C ALA A 64 -2.43 -1.17 4.38
N ASP A 65 -3.35 -0.68 3.56
CA ASP A 65 -3.70 0.74 3.47
C ASP A 65 -4.32 1.27 4.75
N LEU A 66 -5.20 0.51 5.42
CA LEU A 66 -5.74 0.87 6.73
C LEU A 66 -4.63 0.98 7.78
N LEU A 67 -3.74 -0.02 7.86
CA LEU A 67 -2.63 -0.01 8.81
C LEU A 67 -1.65 1.14 8.54
N MET A 68 -1.38 1.42 7.26
CA MET A 68 -0.57 2.58 6.85
C MET A 68 -1.27 3.89 7.24
N THR A 69 -2.56 4.02 6.95
CA THR A 69 -3.38 5.19 7.30
C THR A 69 -3.37 5.47 8.79
N LEU A 70 -3.56 4.43 9.63
CA LEU A 70 -3.54 4.56 11.09
C LEU A 70 -2.17 4.97 11.66
N SER A 71 -1.08 4.78 10.91
CA SER A 71 0.26 5.22 11.30
C SER A 71 0.55 6.69 10.99
N ILE A 72 -0.25 7.33 10.11
CA ILE A 72 -0.06 8.71 9.66
C ILE A 72 -0.21 9.73 10.80
N PRO A 73 -1.22 9.67 11.69
CA PRO A 73 -1.37 10.65 12.78
C PRO A 73 -0.16 10.68 13.71
N VAL A 74 0.44 9.52 14.00
CA VAL A 74 1.65 9.42 14.83
C VAL A 74 2.83 10.09 14.12
N LYS A 75 2.97 9.94 12.80
CA LYS A 75 3.98 10.64 12.01
C LYS A 75 3.79 12.16 12.07
N VAL A 76 2.56 12.64 11.86
CA VAL A 76 2.20 14.07 11.93
C VAL A 76 2.65 14.65 13.27
N LEU A 77 2.23 14.04 14.38
CA LEU A 77 2.57 14.51 15.71
C LEU A 77 4.08 14.43 16.01
N ALA A 78 4.76 13.39 15.53
CA ALA A 78 6.21 13.26 15.70
C ALA A 78 7.01 14.30 14.91
N ASP A 79 6.48 14.75 13.77
CA ASP A 79 7.14 15.73 12.89
C ASP A 79 6.93 17.19 13.32
N THR A 80 5.89 17.47 14.10
CA THR A 80 5.63 18.78 14.71
C THR A 80 6.42 19.00 16.01
N ASP A 81 6.54 20.26 16.44
CA ASP A 81 7.18 20.62 17.71
C ASP A 81 6.34 20.29 18.96
N VAL A 82 5.05 19.96 18.78
CA VAL A 82 4.18 19.50 19.87
C VAL A 82 4.46 18.04 20.30
N GLY A 83 5.16 17.27 19.47
CA GLY A 83 5.44 15.86 19.74
C GLY A 83 6.45 15.68 20.89
N SER A 84 6.03 15.02 21.97
CA SER A 84 6.92 14.67 23.08
C SER A 84 8.05 13.73 22.63
N TRP A 85 9.17 13.71 23.36
CA TRP A 85 10.28 12.79 23.08
C TRP A 85 9.83 11.31 23.13
N ARG A 86 8.86 10.98 24.00
CA ARG A 86 8.27 9.64 24.10
C ARG A 86 7.50 9.26 22.84
N LEU A 87 6.71 10.20 22.31
CA LEU A 87 5.97 10.01 21.07
C LEU A 87 6.91 9.82 19.88
N ARG A 88 7.96 10.63 19.78
CA ARG A 88 8.99 10.49 18.73
C ARG A 88 9.73 9.15 18.84
N ALA A 89 10.01 8.67 20.05
CA ALA A 89 10.59 7.34 20.26
C ALA A 89 9.62 6.21 19.84
N PHE A 90 8.33 6.31 20.19
CA PHE A 90 7.29 5.38 19.76
C PHE A 90 7.15 5.35 18.22
N TYR A 91 7.14 6.53 17.60
CA TYR A 91 7.12 6.65 16.15
C TYR A 91 8.30 5.89 15.51
N CYS A 92 9.52 6.16 15.98
CA CYS A 92 10.72 5.53 15.42
C CYS A 92 10.80 4.01 15.63
N ARG A 93 10.34 3.51 16.79
CA ARG A 93 10.40 2.09 17.14
C ARG A 93 9.31 1.26 16.46
N TYR A 94 8.11 1.83 16.30
CA TYR A 94 6.93 1.07 15.88
C TYR A 94 6.23 1.69 14.68
N SER A 95 5.74 2.93 14.80
CA SER A 95 4.86 3.51 13.78
C SER A 95 5.54 3.67 12.42
N ALA A 96 6.81 4.11 12.39
CA ALA A 96 7.58 4.24 11.17
C ALA A 96 7.85 2.86 10.54
N VAL A 97 8.15 1.86 11.37
CA VAL A 97 8.38 0.48 10.89
C VAL A 97 7.08 -0.08 10.29
N LEU A 98 5.95 0.11 10.95
CA LEU A 98 4.63 -0.28 10.42
C LEU A 98 4.35 0.41 9.08
N PHE A 99 4.53 1.73 9.00
CA PHE A 99 4.32 2.52 7.79
C PHE A 99 5.12 1.98 6.59
N TYR A 100 6.42 1.74 6.75
CA TYR A 100 7.25 1.23 5.65
C TYR A 100 6.91 -0.23 5.33
N THR A 101 6.64 -1.07 6.33
CA THR A 101 6.27 -2.48 6.12
C THR A 101 4.99 -2.59 5.29
N THR A 102 3.95 -1.83 5.63
CA THR A 102 2.68 -1.84 4.89
C THR A 102 2.81 -1.23 3.49
N MET A 103 3.67 -0.21 3.31
CA MET A 103 4.03 0.31 2.00
C MET A 103 4.64 -0.77 1.09
N TYR A 104 5.61 -1.56 1.59
CA TYR A 104 6.24 -2.63 0.81
C TYR A 104 5.31 -3.84 0.58
N ILE A 105 4.44 -4.15 1.54
CA ILE A 105 3.38 -5.15 1.34
C ILE A 105 2.46 -4.70 0.19
N SER A 106 2.06 -3.43 0.16
CA SER A 106 1.23 -2.87 -0.92
C SER A 106 1.93 -2.96 -2.29
N ILE A 107 3.22 -2.62 -2.36
CA ILE A 107 4.06 -2.79 -3.57
C ILE A 107 4.00 -4.25 -4.06
N LEU A 108 4.29 -5.23 -3.19
CA LEU A 108 4.29 -6.64 -3.55
C LEU A 108 2.90 -7.12 -4.01
N LEU A 109 1.83 -6.71 -3.31
CA LEU A 109 0.45 -7.04 -3.67
C LEU A 109 0.04 -6.44 -5.02
N LEU A 110 0.45 -5.21 -5.34
CA LEU A 110 0.24 -4.61 -6.66
C LEU A 110 1.02 -5.34 -7.77
N GLY A 111 2.20 -5.86 -7.46
CA GLY A 111 2.94 -6.79 -8.32
C GLY A 111 2.14 -8.07 -8.61
N LEU A 112 1.60 -8.70 -7.56
CA LEU A 112 0.76 -9.89 -7.68
C LEU A 112 -0.55 -9.63 -8.45
N ILE A 113 -1.17 -8.46 -8.24
CA ILE A 113 -2.34 -8.01 -9.01
C ILE A 113 -1.96 -7.88 -10.49
N SER A 114 -0.82 -7.27 -10.80
CA SER A 114 -0.32 -7.10 -12.16
C SER A 114 -0.10 -8.45 -12.86
N LEU A 115 0.50 -9.40 -12.15
CA LEU A 115 0.69 -10.77 -12.63
C LEU A 115 -0.64 -11.50 -12.84
N ASP A 116 -1.60 -11.36 -11.92
CA ASP A 116 -2.94 -11.92 -12.06
C ASP A 116 -3.68 -11.36 -13.28
N ARG A 117 -3.55 -10.05 -13.56
CA ARG A 117 -4.10 -9.41 -14.76
C ARG A 117 -3.45 -9.94 -16.03
N TYR A 118 -2.12 -10.06 -16.02
CA TYR A 118 -1.37 -10.63 -17.14
C TYR A 118 -1.84 -12.05 -17.47
N LEU A 119 -1.90 -12.94 -16.47
CA LEU A 119 -2.31 -14.33 -16.68
C LEU A 119 -3.73 -14.41 -17.26
N LYS A 120 -4.67 -13.58 -16.78
CA LYS A 120 -6.06 -13.60 -17.27
C LYS A 120 -6.22 -13.02 -18.67
N ILE A 121 -5.44 -12.02 -19.06
CA ILE A 121 -5.58 -11.34 -20.36
C ILE A 121 -4.75 -12.01 -21.45
N VAL A 122 -3.52 -12.41 -21.13
CA VAL A 122 -2.56 -12.94 -22.12
C VAL A 122 -2.64 -14.47 -22.22
N ARG A 123 -3.00 -15.17 -21.12
CA ARG A 123 -3.12 -16.64 -21.08
C ARG A 123 -4.50 -17.11 -20.60
N PRO A 124 -5.61 -16.72 -21.26
CA PRO A 124 -6.97 -16.97 -20.79
C PRO A 124 -7.34 -18.46 -20.64
N PHE A 125 -6.72 -19.34 -21.43
CA PHE A 125 -6.96 -20.80 -21.40
C PHE A 125 -5.82 -21.58 -20.72
N GLY A 126 -4.79 -20.88 -20.21
CA GLY A 126 -3.70 -21.53 -19.50
C GLY A 126 -4.16 -21.97 -18.11
N LYS A 127 -4.07 -23.27 -17.81
CA LYS A 127 -4.29 -23.79 -16.45
C LYS A 127 -3.10 -23.39 -15.55
N CYS A 128 -3.08 -22.15 -15.07
CA CYS A 128 -2.02 -21.67 -14.18
C CYS A 128 -2.43 -21.87 -12.71
N ALA A 129 -1.62 -22.58 -11.93
CA ALA A 129 -1.86 -22.77 -10.49
C ALA A 129 -2.00 -21.43 -9.74
N LEU A 130 -1.30 -20.38 -10.21
CA LEU A 130 -1.33 -19.03 -9.64
C LEU A 130 -2.69 -18.33 -9.71
N GLN A 131 -3.61 -18.84 -10.53
CA GLN A 131 -4.98 -18.32 -10.62
C GLN A 131 -5.94 -19.00 -9.62
N ARG A 132 -5.49 -20.00 -8.87
CA ARG A 132 -6.28 -20.66 -7.83
C ARG A 132 -6.34 -19.78 -6.57
N VAL A 133 -7.53 -19.64 -5.99
CA VAL A 133 -7.77 -18.79 -4.81
C VAL A 133 -6.87 -19.18 -3.63
N GLY A 134 -6.71 -20.47 -3.35
CA GLY A 134 -5.85 -20.96 -2.27
C GLY A 134 -4.37 -20.57 -2.46
N VAL A 135 -3.87 -20.54 -3.70
CA VAL A 135 -2.51 -20.07 -4.00
C VAL A 135 -2.41 -18.57 -3.77
N GLY A 136 -3.41 -17.78 -4.18
CA GLY A 136 -3.45 -16.35 -3.89
C GLY A 136 -3.49 -16.03 -2.39
N GLN A 137 -4.19 -16.83 -1.60
CA GLN A 137 -4.20 -16.72 -0.13
C GLN A 137 -2.81 -17.05 0.44
N ALA A 138 -2.22 -18.16 0.04
CA ALA A 138 -0.88 -18.57 0.49
C ALA A 138 0.18 -17.51 0.16
N LEU A 139 0.17 -16.96 -1.06
CA LEU A 139 1.07 -15.88 -1.46
C LEU A 139 0.86 -14.61 -0.64
N SER A 140 -0.39 -14.23 -0.36
CA SER A 140 -0.69 -13.06 0.47
C SER A 140 -0.16 -13.25 1.90
N VAL A 141 -0.39 -14.42 2.49
CA VAL A 141 0.13 -14.77 3.83
C VAL A 141 1.66 -14.76 3.82
N ALA A 142 2.29 -15.31 2.78
CA ALA A 142 3.75 -15.30 2.65
C ALA A 142 4.32 -13.89 2.56
N VAL A 143 3.70 -12.99 1.80
CA VAL A 143 4.09 -11.57 1.71
C VAL A 143 4.05 -10.92 3.11
N TRP A 144 2.95 -11.10 3.85
CA TRP A 144 2.83 -10.59 5.22
C TRP A 144 3.90 -11.17 6.14
N ALA A 145 4.03 -12.51 6.15
CA ALA A 145 4.96 -13.21 7.03
C ALA A 145 6.42 -12.76 6.80
N VAL A 146 6.86 -12.71 5.54
CA VAL A 146 8.22 -12.28 5.19
C VAL A 146 8.46 -10.83 5.59
N MET A 147 7.56 -9.92 5.22
CA MET A 147 7.75 -8.49 5.48
C MET A 147 7.72 -8.17 6.97
N VAL A 148 6.78 -8.75 7.73
CA VAL A 148 6.69 -8.55 9.18
C VAL A 148 7.90 -9.17 9.88
N SER A 149 8.32 -10.38 9.50
CA SER A 149 9.47 -11.05 10.10
C SER A 149 10.78 -10.27 9.90
N LEU A 150 11.00 -9.69 8.73
CA LEU A 150 12.18 -8.86 8.46
C LEU A 150 12.11 -7.48 9.11
N ALA A 151 10.91 -6.94 9.32
CA ALA A 151 10.68 -5.68 9.99
C ALA A 151 10.83 -5.78 11.52
N LEU A 152 10.58 -6.96 12.11
CA LEU A 152 10.57 -7.15 13.56
C LEU A 152 11.95 -6.90 14.22
N PRO A 153 13.09 -7.38 13.70
CA PRO A 153 14.38 -7.02 14.28
C PRO A 153 14.67 -5.52 14.18
N ASN A 154 14.08 -4.81 13.20
CA ASN A 154 14.17 -3.37 13.11
C ASN A 154 13.45 -2.65 14.26
N THR A 155 12.42 -3.25 14.88
CA THR A 155 11.79 -2.70 16.09
C THR A 155 12.59 -3.09 17.35
N ILE A 156 13.00 -4.35 17.45
CA ILE A 156 13.72 -4.91 18.61
C ILE A 156 15.10 -4.26 18.79
N LEU A 157 15.85 -4.08 17.70
CA LEU A 157 17.20 -3.47 17.73
C LEU A 157 17.19 -1.93 17.78
N SER A 158 16.04 -1.32 18.09
CA SER A 158 15.91 0.10 18.45
C SER A 158 15.85 0.27 19.98
N ASP A 159 16.82 -0.33 20.66
CA ASP A 159 16.89 -0.52 22.12
C ASP A 159 17.50 0.66 22.88
N ARG A 160 18.24 1.55 22.21
CA ARG A 160 18.93 2.67 22.90
C ARG A 160 17.96 3.68 23.51
N THR A 161 18.37 4.26 24.63
CA THR A 161 17.64 5.34 25.30
C THR A 161 17.74 6.63 24.48
N PRO A 162 16.66 7.42 24.40
CA PRO A 162 16.72 8.73 23.78
C PRO A 162 17.69 9.61 24.57
N SER A 163 18.82 9.99 23.98
CA SER A 163 19.72 10.95 24.60
C SER A 163 19.01 12.30 24.69
N GLY A 164 18.90 12.87 25.89
CA GLY A 164 18.24 14.14 26.19
C GLY A 164 18.93 15.38 25.62
N SER A 165 19.52 15.29 24.43
CA SER A 165 20.07 16.46 23.74
C SER A 165 18.93 17.43 23.37
N PRO A 166 19.12 18.75 23.46
CA PRO A 166 18.10 19.76 23.14
C PRO A 166 17.67 19.82 21.66
N GLY A 167 18.04 18.82 20.84
CA GLY A 167 17.69 18.72 19.42
C GLY A 167 16.58 17.69 19.13
N ARG A 168 15.96 17.82 17.95
CA ARG A 168 14.92 16.90 17.45
C ARG A 168 15.46 15.46 17.37
N LEU A 169 14.84 14.53 18.10
CA LEU A 169 15.22 13.11 18.17
C LEU A 169 15.22 12.47 16.77
N LYS A 170 16.35 11.85 16.37
CA LYS A 170 16.47 11.12 15.11
C LYS A 170 16.24 9.62 15.33
N CYS A 171 15.50 8.94 14.46
CA CYS A 171 15.26 7.50 14.63
C CYS A 171 16.54 6.65 14.60
N THR A 172 17.57 7.08 13.87
CA THR A 172 18.86 6.39 13.82
C THR A 172 19.63 6.48 15.13
N SER A 173 19.40 7.48 15.98
CA SER A 173 20.08 7.57 17.28
C SER A 173 19.54 6.57 18.31
N LEU A 174 18.38 5.96 18.05
CA LEU A 174 17.77 4.93 18.91
C LEU A 174 18.29 3.52 18.59
N LYS A 175 19.15 3.36 17.58
CA LYS A 175 19.67 2.07 17.14
C LYS A 175 21.14 1.92 17.55
N GLY A 176 21.49 0.75 18.10
CA GLY A 176 22.89 0.34 18.26
C GLY A 176 23.54 -0.06 16.93
N GLN A 177 24.79 -0.54 16.99
CA GLN A 177 25.54 -0.93 15.78
C GLN A 177 24.84 -2.04 14.99
N ALA A 178 24.41 -3.11 15.67
CA ALA A 178 23.67 -4.21 15.06
C ALA A 178 22.33 -3.75 14.46
N GLY A 179 21.62 -2.85 15.16
CA GLY A 179 20.38 -2.27 14.68
C GLY A 179 20.55 -1.40 13.44
N MET A 180 21.65 -0.65 13.35
CA MET A 180 21.99 0.13 12.16
C MET A 180 22.35 -0.76 10.98
N LEU A 181 23.14 -1.82 11.19
CA LEU A 181 23.50 -2.78 10.14
C LEU A 181 22.25 -3.51 9.60
N TRP A 182 21.37 -3.98 10.50
CA TRP A 182 20.10 -4.60 10.09
C TRP A 182 19.20 -3.61 9.36
N HIS A 183 19.12 -2.36 9.85
CA HIS A 183 18.35 -1.31 9.20
C HIS A 183 18.83 -1.06 7.78
N GLU A 184 20.14 -0.94 7.56
CA GLU A 184 20.73 -0.79 6.22
C GLU A 184 20.43 -1.99 5.33
N GLY A 185 20.65 -3.22 5.81
CA GLY A 185 20.35 -4.45 5.06
C GLY A 185 18.87 -4.56 4.67
N PHE A 186 17.96 -4.26 5.60
CA PHE A 186 16.52 -4.26 5.33
C PHE A 186 16.13 -3.20 4.29
N ASN A 187 16.72 -2.01 4.34
CA ASN A 187 16.49 -0.98 3.33
C ASN A 187 17.00 -1.40 1.94
N TYR A 188 18.14 -2.08 1.87
CA TYR A 188 18.65 -2.63 0.61
C TYR A 188 17.71 -3.71 0.07
N PHE A 189 17.27 -4.65 0.91
CA PHE A 189 16.27 -5.66 0.55
C PHE A 189 14.99 -5.02 0.01
N CYS A 190 14.48 -4.01 0.70
CA CYS A 190 13.31 -3.23 0.29
C CYS A 190 13.49 -2.57 -1.11
N GLN A 191 14.69 -2.07 -1.41
CA GLN A 191 15.01 -1.53 -2.73
C GLN A 191 14.99 -2.61 -3.81
N VAL A 192 15.54 -3.80 -3.52
CA VAL A 192 15.49 -4.97 -4.42
C VAL A 192 14.04 -5.39 -4.68
N VAL A 193 13.21 -5.45 -3.64
CA VAL A 193 11.78 -5.75 -3.75
C VAL A 193 11.08 -4.76 -4.67
N PHE A 194 11.33 -3.46 -4.51
CA PHE A 194 10.75 -2.43 -5.37
C PHE A 194 11.16 -2.62 -6.84
N TRP A 195 12.47 -2.73 -7.13
CA TRP A 195 12.95 -2.88 -8.51
C TRP A 195 12.47 -4.17 -9.16
N GLY A 196 12.45 -5.28 -8.42
CA GLY A 196 11.90 -6.55 -8.89
C GLY A 196 10.41 -6.45 -9.21
N THR A 197 9.64 -5.77 -8.35
CA THR A 197 8.21 -5.53 -8.58
C THR A 197 7.98 -4.62 -9.79
N LEU A 198 8.75 -3.54 -9.93
CA LEU A 198 8.69 -2.64 -11.08
C LEU A 198 9.00 -3.39 -12.38
N ALA A 199 10.06 -4.19 -12.41
CA ALA A 199 10.44 -5.00 -13.56
C ALA A 199 9.32 -6.01 -13.92
N LEU A 200 8.78 -6.73 -12.94
CA LEU A 200 7.64 -7.64 -13.13
C LEU A 200 6.44 -6.89 -13.72
N MET A 201 6.12 -5.71 -13.18
CA MET A 201 5.00 -4.90 -13.64
C MET A 201 5.20 -4.43 -15.08
N LEU A 202 6.37 -3.88 -15.41
CA LEU A 202 6.72 -3.47 -16.77
C LEU A 202 6.61 -4.62 -17.78
N LEU A 203 7.13 -5.81 -17.42
CA LEU A 203 7.00 -7.00 -18.25
C LEU A 203 5.54 -7.38 -18.47
N CYS A 204 4.77 -7.52 -17.38
CA CYS A 204 3.35 -7.87 -17.44
C CYS A 204 2.57 -6.90 -18.33
N TYR A 205 2.75 -5.59 -18.13
CA TYR A 205 2.00 -4.58 -18.88
C TYR A 205 2.48 -4.38 -20.30
N THR A 206 3.74 -4.70 -20.63
CA THR A 206 4.19 -4.76 -22.02
C THR A 206 3.43 -5.83 -22.80
N PHE A 207 3.31 -7.04 -22.24
CA PHE A 207 2.54 -8.12 -22.87
C PHE A 207 1.03 -7.84 -22.91
N ILE A 208 0.47 -7.28 -21.82
CA ILE A 208 -0.94 -6.86 -21.81
C ILE A 208 -1.19 -5.82 -22.90
N SER A 209 -0.32 -4.81 -23.03
CA SER A 209 -0.44 -3.76 -24.06
C SER A 209 -0.41 -4.35 -25.46
N ARG A 210 0.53 -5.27 -25.74
CA ARG A 210 0.58 -5.98 -27.02
C ARG A 210 -0.72 -6.73 -27.30
N LYS A 211 -1.24 -7.48 -26.33
CA LYS A 211 -2.49 -8.24 -26.51
C LYS A 211 -3.72 -7.34 -26.70
N VAL A 212 -3.78 -6.23 -25.98
CA VAL A 212 -4.85 -5.23 -26.12
C VAL A 212 -4.79 -4.56 -27.50
N TYR A 213 -3.58 -4.25 -27.98
CA TYR A 213 -3.35 -3.67 -29.31
C TYR A 213 -3.66 -4.64 -30.46
N GLU A 214 -3.24 -5.90 -30.35
CA GLU A 214 -3.63 -6.95 -31.31
C GLU A 214 -5.15 -7.09 -31.39
N SER A 215 -5.82 -7.12 -30.23
CA SER A 215 -7.27 -7.15 -30.15
C SER A 215 -7.90 -5.92 -30.81
N TYR A 216 -7.28 -4.74 -30.71
CA TYR A 216 -7.73 -3.52 -31.38
C TYR A 216 -7.62 -3.64 -32.90
N LYS A 217 -6.45 -4.06 -33.42
CA LYS A 217 -6.22 -4.23 -34.87
C LYS A 217 -7.16 -5.26 -35.49
N ALA A 218 -7.42 -6.36 -34.79
CA ALA A 218 -8.29 -7.44 -35.26
C ALA A 218 -9.79 -7.07 -35.29
N SER A 219 -10.22 -6.02 -34.58
CA SER A 219 -11.62 -5.65 -34.45
C SER A 219 -11.93 -4.22 -34.90
N ARG A 220 -11.56 -3.89 -36.15
CA ARG A 220 -11.91 -2.64 -36.85
C ARG A 220 -13.42 -2.38 -36.98
N SER A 221 -14.28 -3.38 -36.74
CA SER A 221 -15.73 -3.23 -36.61
C SER A 221 -16.09 -2.90 -35.15
N GLY A 222 -16.95 -1.89 -34.94
CA GLY A 222 -17.27 -1.31 -33.63
C GLY A 222 -17.84 -2.25 -32.57
N SER A 223 -18.18 -3.50 -32.89
CA SER A 223 -18.84 -4.45 -31.97
C SER A 223 -18.00 -4.82 -30.73
N ASN A 224 -16.67 -4.67 -30.78
CA ASN A 224 -15.77 -5.04 -29.67
C ASN A 224 -15.24 -3.86 -28.83
N ALA A 225 -15.75 -2.64 -29.04
CA ALA A 225 -15.27 -1.45 -28.33
C ALA A 225 -15.45 -1.53 -26.80
N ALA A 226 -16.56 -2.10 -26.32
CA ALA A 226 -16.83 -2.27 -24.89
C ALA A 226 -15.89 -3.28 -24.20
N SER A 227 -15.56 -4.38 -24.89
CA SER A 227 -14.59 -5.39 -24.43
C SER A 227 -13.19 -4.77 -24.29
N ARG A 228 -12.78 -3.96 -25.27
CA ARG A 228 -11.51 -3.21 -25.23
C ARG A 228 -11.43 -2.24 -24.06
N ARG A 229 -12.47 -1.41 -23.86
CA ARG A 229 -12.54 -0.46 -22.72
C ARG A 229 -12.43 -1.20 -21.39
N THR A 230 -12.99 -2.40 -21.28
CA THR A 230 -12.90 -3.21 -20.06
C THR A 230 -11.49 -3.74 -19.82
N LYS A 231 -10.80 -4.23 -20.87
CA LYS A 231 -9.41 -4.68 -20.76
C LYS A 231 -8.45 -3.54 -20.43
N ALA A 232 -8.67 -2.34 -20.98
CA ALA A 232 -7.82 -1.16 -20.74
C ALA A 232 -7.87 -0.65 -19.29
N LYS A 233 -8.90 -0.98 -18.51
CA LYS A 233 -8.97 -0.52 -17.11
C LYS A 233 -7.80 -1.01 -16.26
N VAL A 234 -7.14 -2.12 -16.63
CA VAL A 234 -5.99 -2.68 -15.89
C VAL A 234 -4.82 -1.72 -15.79
N PHE A 235 -4.66 -0.79 -16.75
CA PHE A 235 -3.59 0.21 -16.72
C PHE A 235 -3.67 1.17 -15.52
N VAL A 236 -4.82 1.27 -14.83
CA VAL A 236 -4.93 2.06 -13.59
C VAL A 236 -3.91 1.61 -12.54
N VAL A 237 -3.60 0.31 -12.44
CA VAL A 237 -2.65 -0.23 -11.46
C VAL A 237 -1.24 0.30 -11.73
N VAL A 238 -0.84 0.37 -13.01
CA VAL A 238 0.46 0.91 -13.42
C VAL A 238 0.53 2.39 -13.10
N VAL A 239 -0.51 3.14 -13.45
CA VAL A 239 -0.57 4.59 -13.21
C VAL A 239 -0.42 4.88 -11.72
N VAL A 240 -1.18 4.20 -10.86
CA VAL A 240 -1.06 4.34 -9.40
C VAL A 240 0.34 3.95 -8.93
N PHE A 241 0.89 2.84 -9.41
CA PHE A 241 2.22 2.38 -9.00
C PHE A 241 3.34 3.39 -9.33
N PHE A 242 3.33 3.91 -10.55
CA PHE A 242 4.34 4.86 -11.03
C PHE A 242 4.18 6.24 -10.41
N ILE A 243 2.96 6.70 -10.15
CA ILE A 243 2.75 8.00 -9.49
C ILE A 243 3.18 7.92 -8.03
N CYS A 244 2.79 6.88 -7.30
CA CYS A 244 3.06 6.79 -5.87
C CYS A 244 4.48 6.31 -5.57
N PHE A 245 4.86 5.12 -6.03
CA PHE A 245 6.03 4.43 -5.47
C PHE A 245 7.33 4.78 -6.18
N ALA A 246 7.31 4.96 -7.50
CA ALA A 246 8.54 5.17 -8.26
C ALA A 246 9.32 6.43 -7.84
N PRO A 247 8.71 7.62 -7.73
CA PRO A 247 9.43 8.85 -7.39
C PRO A 247 10.22 8.71 -6.07
N PHE A 248 9.62 8.08 -5.07
CA PHE A 248 10.27 7.86 -3.78
C PHE A 248 11.50 6.96 -3.90
N HIS A 249 11.38 5.82 -4.57
CA HIS A 249 12.47 4.86 -4.67
C HIS A 249 13.62 5.36 -5.54
N PHE A 250 13.32 6.18 -6.56
CA PHE A 250 14.35 6.87 -7.34
C PHE A 250 15.05 7.97 -6.52
N ALA A 251 14.31 8.79 -5.75
CA ALA A 251 14.87 9.85 -4.92
C ALA A 251 15.64 9.32 -3.68
N ARG A 252 15.25 8.16 -3.16
CA ARG A 252 15.84 7.54 -1.97
C ARG A 252 17.27 7.06 -2.18
N VAL A 253 17.60 6.55 -3.37
CA VAL A 253 18.94 6.05 -3.70
C VAL A 253 20.02 7.14 -3.57
N PRO A 254 19.94 8.29 -4.27
CA PRO A 254 20.93 9.36 -4.14
C PRO A 254 20.93 10.00 -2.75
N TYR A 255 19.77 10.11 -2.09
CA TYR A 255 19.71 10.59 -0.69
C TYR A 255 20.50 9.66 0.26
N THR A 256 20.37 8.34 0.10
CA THR A 256 21.10 7.38 0.94
C THR A 256 22.59 7.42 0.67
N LEU A 257 23.00 7.47 -0.60
CA LEU A 257 24.41 7.55 -1.00
C LEU A 257 25.11 8.81 -0.47
N THR A 258 24.43 9.96 -0.49
CA THR A 258 25.00 11.21 0.03
C THR A 258 25.15 11.21 1.55
N GLN A 259 24.29 10.49 2.27
CA GLN A 259 24.39 10.32 3.72
C GLN A 259 25.49 9.34 4.13
N THR A 260 25.69 8.25 3.39
CA THR A 260 26.67 7.21 3.75
C THR A 260 28.08 7.47 3.19
N ARG A 261 28.20 8.07 2.00
CA ARG A 261 29.49 8.26 1.32
C ARG A 261 30.00 9.70 1.29
N LYS A 262 29.31 10.64 1.95
CA LYS A 262 29.63 12.09 1.92
C LYS A 262 29.86 12.65 0.49
N THR A 263 29.19 12.08 -0.51
CA THR A 263 29.40 12.43 -1.93
C THR A 263 28.89 13.82 -2.32
N ALA A 264 28.07 14.45 -1.49
CA ALA A 264 27.62 15.83 -1.68
C ALA A 264 28.32 16.76 -0.68
N ASN A 265 29.30 17.54 -1.19
CA ASN A 265 30.05 18.52 -0.41
C ASN A 265 29.29 19.85 -0.20
N HIS A 266 28.15 20.04 -0.87
CA HIS A 266 27.40 21.29 -0.83
C HIS A 266 26.09 21.18 -0.03
N CYS A 267 25.86 22.17 0.84
CA CYS A 267 24.69 22.23 1.72
C CYS A 267 23.36 22.28 0.97
N TRP A 268 23.32 23.03 -0.14
CA TRP A 268 22.13 23.16 -0.98
C TRP A 268 21.69 21.80 -1.54
N ALA A 269 22.65 20.97 -1.98
CA ALA A 269 22.36 19.65 -2.55
C ALA A 269 21.82 18.68 -1.49
N GLN A 270 22.37 18.72 -0.27
CA GLN A 270 21.86 17.93 0.85
C GLN A 270 20.43 18.35 1.27
N ASN A 271 20.12 19.64 1.21
CA ASN A 271 18.79 20.15 1.49
C ASN A 271 17.79 19.76 0.38
N ALA A 272 18.17 19.95 -0.90
CA ALA A 272 17.36 19.58 -2.05
C ALA A 272 17.02 18.08 -2.05
N LEU A 273 17.99 17.20 -1.78
CA LEU A 273 17.77 15.76 -1.68
C LEU A 273 16.85 15.39 -0.51
N TYR A 274 16.93 16.10 0.61
CA TYR A 274 16.02 15.89 1.73
C TYR A 274 14.58 16.28 1.37
N VAL A 275 14.38 17.48 0.80
CA VAL A 275 13.05 17.95 0.36
C VAL A 275 12.48 17.02 -0.70
N ALA A 276 13.29 16.60 -1.68
CA ALA A 276 12.89 15.64 -2.69
C ALA A 276 12.46 14.31 -2.07
N LYS A 277 13.24 13.78 -1.10
CA LYS A 277 12.92 12.54 -0.38
C LYS A 277 11.62 12.65 0.43
N GLU A 278 11.39 13.76 1.14
CA GLU A 278 10.14 13.94 1.92
C GLU A 278 8.93 14.15 1.00
N THR A 279 9.09 14.94 -0.07
CA THR A 279 8.03 15.17 -1.06
C THR A 279 7.61 13.88 -1.74
N THR A 280 8.59 13.10 -2.19
CA THR A 280 8.32 11.82 -2.85
C THR A 280 7.82 10.76 -1.87
N LEU A 281 8.23 10.79 -0.59
CA LEU A 281 7.66 9.92 0.45
C LEU A 281 6.19 10.26 0.74
N TRP A 282 5.84 11.54 0.76
CA TRP A 282 4.44 11.97 0.86
C TRP A 282 3.65 11.49 -0.36
N LEU A 283 4.18 11.68 -1.57
CA LEU A 283 3.56 11.16 -2.80
C LEU A 283 3.39 9.64 -2.76
N CYS A 284 4.37 8.91 -2.24
CA CYS A 284 4.27 7.47 -2.00
C CYS A 284 3.12 7.12 -1.06
N ALA A 285 2.96 7.87 0.03
CA ALA A 285 1.85 7.69 0.96
C ALA A 285 0.48 7.95 0.34
N THR A 286 0.38 8.72 -0.76
CA THR A 286 -0.92 8.92 -1.44
C THR A 286 -1.50 7.63 -2.05
N ASN A 287 -0.73 6.53 -2.10
CA ASN A 287 -1.23 5.22 -2.54
C ASN A 287 -2.50 4.82 -1.78
N VAL A 288 -2.58 5.07 -0.46
CA VAL A 288 -3.74 4.70 0.35
C VAL A 288 -5.03 5.39 -0.11
N CYS A 289 -4.94 6.50 -0.85
CA CYS A 289 -6.09 7.19 -1.45
C CYS A 289 -6.31 6.82 -2.93
N LEU A 290 -5.25 6.40 -3.64
CA LEU A 290 -5.31 6.07 -5.06
C LEU A 290 -5.64 4.59 -5.33
N ASP A 291 -5.31 3.68 -4.41
CA ASP A 291 -5.68 2.26 -4.50
C ASP A 291 -7.20 2.03 -4.59
N PRO A 292 -8.08 2.82 -3.93
CA PRO A 292 -9.52 2.83 -4.20
C PRO A 292 -9.93 3.00 -5.66
N LEU A 293 -9.14 3.71 -6.49
CA LEU A 293 -9.40 3.80 -7.93
C LEU A 293 -9.27 2.43 -8.60
N ILE A 294 -8.29 1.62 -8.18
CA ILE A 294 -8.12 0.25 -8.68
C ILE A 294 -9.41 -0.55 -8.43
N TYR A 295 -10.05 -0.36 -7.28
CA TYR A 295 -11.27 -1.08 -6.92
C TYR A 295 -12.44 -0.66 -7.81
N VAL A 296 -12.62 0.65 -8.00
CA VAL A 296 -13.67 1.23 -8.86
C VAL A 296 -13.48 0.80 -10.32
N PHE A 297 -12.26 0.86 -10.86
CA PHE A 297 -12.04 0.53 -12.27
C PHE A 297 -12.02 -0.98 -12.54
N LEU A 298 -11.47 -1.80 -11.65
CA LEU A 298 -11.24 -3.23 -11.90
C LEU A 298 -12.24 -4.18 -11.26
N CYS A 299 -12.85 -3.82 -10.14
CA CYS A 299 -13.75 -4.72 -9.42
C CYS A 299 -15.22 -4.42 -9.75
N ARG A 300 -15.85 -5.27 -10.57
CA ARG A 300 -17.29 -5.14 -10.89
C ARG A 300 -18.17 -5.35 -9.66
N VAL A 301 -17.79 -6.29 -8.78
CA VAL A 301 -18.55 -6.59 -7.55
C VAL A 301 -18.53 -5.39 -6.60
N PHE A 302 -17.36 -4.77 -6.45
CA PHE A 302 -17.19 -3.54 -5.68
C PHE A 302 -18.10 -2.42 -6.20
N ARG A 303 -18.04 -2.13 -7.52
CA ARG A 303 -18.90 -1.12 -8.15
C ARG A 303 -20.39 -1.38 -7.91
N LYS A 304 -20.85 -2.63 -8.08
CA LYS A 304 -22.26 -2.98 -7.86
C LYS A 304 -22.68 -2.63 -6.42
N ARG A 305 -21.90 -3.06 -5.43
CA ARG A 305 -22.18 -2.77 -4.02
C ARG A 305 -22.10 -1.28 -3.69
N LEU A 306 -21.12 -0.56 -4.25
CA LEU A 306 -21.02 0.88 -4.06
C LEU A 306 -22.26 1.60 -4.63
N THR A 307 -22.72 1.22 -5.82
CA THR A 307 -23.95 1.74 -6.41
C THR A 307 -25.18 1.40 -5.56
N ASP A 308 -25.28 0.18 -5.03
CA ASP A 308 -26.37 -0.21 -4.12
C ASP A 308 -26.40 0.67 -2.86
N VAL A 309 -25.23 1.02 -2.30
CA VAL A 309 -25.12 1.92 -1.14
C VAL A 309 -25.52 3.34 -1.49
N LEU A 310 -25.03 3.87 -2.60
CA LEU A 310 -25.32 5.25 -3.04
C LEU A 310 -26.79 5.43 -3.45
N ASN A 311 -27.42 4.38 -3.99
CA ASN A 311 -28.81 4.41 -4.44
C ASN A 311 -29.83 4.02 -3.36
N ARG A 312 -29.39 3.48 -2.22
CA ARG A 312 -30.28 3.24 -1.08
C ARG A 312 -30.65 4.59 -0.45
N LYS A 313 -31.86 5.08 -0.72
CA LYS A 313 -32.55 6.03 0.18
C LYS A 313 -32.57 5.40 1.59
N PRO A 314 -32.39 6.17 2.67
CA PRO A 314 -32.49 5.64 4.02
C PRO A 314 -33.87 5.00 4.18
N HIS A 315 -33.89 3.69 4.40
CA HIS A 315 -35.11 2.96 4.73
C HIS A 315 -35.50 3.39 6.15
N PRO A 316 -36.74 3.82 6.42
CA PRO A 316 -37.19 4.00 7.79
C PRO A 316 -37.10 2.64 8.48
N GLN A 317 -36.30 2.56 9.54
CA GLN A 317 -36.36 1.46 10.50
C GLN A 317 -37.58 1.73 11.38
N GLY A 318 -38.63 0.91 11.25
CA GLY A 318 -39.82 1.08 12.06
C GLY A 318 -41.03 0.33 11.53
N ALA A 319 -40.98 -1.00 11.55
CA ALA A 319 -42.18 -1.81 11.73
C ALA A 319 -41.73 -3.08 12.47
N LEU A 320 -41.82 -2.96 13.79
CA LEU A 320 -41.77 -4.03 14.76
C LEU A 320 -42.94 -4.97 14.47
N GLU A 321 -42.67 -6.22 14.07
CA GLU A 321 -43.58 -7.34 14.35
C GLU A 321 -42.76 -8.59 14.68
N SER A 322 -43.09 -9.15 15.84
CA SER A 322 -42.72 -10.44 16.39
C SER A 322 -43.96 -10.90 17.18
N PRO A 323 -44.10 -12.19 17.55
CA PRO A 323 -44.20 -13.38 16.72
C PRO A 323 -45.49 -14.16 17.06
N THR A 324 -46.02 -15.00 16.17
CA THR A 324 -46.91 -16.09 16.62
C THR A 324 -46.77 -17.33 15.75
N ALA A 325 -46.59 -18.45 16.44
CA ALA A 325 -46.38 -19.81 15.95
C ALA A 325 -47.64 -20.44 15.32
N THR A 326 -47.49 -21.71 14.92
CA THR A 326 -48.49 -22.71 14.48
C THR A 326 -48.56 -22.81 12.94
N SER A 327 -48.37 -23.94 12.26
CA SER A 327 -48.37 -25.34 12.65
C SER A 327 -47.56 -26.18 11.65
N THR A 328 -46.77 -27.10 12.18
CA THR A 328 -46.28 -28.32 11.54
C THR A 328 -47.47 -29.21 11.17
N HIS A 329 -47.76 -29.41 9.89
CA HIS A 329 -48.40 -30.62 9.36
C HIS A 329 -48.32 -30.59 7.83
N LEU A 330 -48.07 -31.74 7.21
CA LEU A 330 -47.95 -32.00 5.76
C LEU A 330 -46.57 -31.75 5.13
N GLU A 331 -45.64 -32.67 5.37
CA GLU A 331 -44.90 -33.32 4.27
C GLU A 331 -44.19 -34.58 4.81
N MET A 332 -44.98 -35.62 5.09
CA MET A 332 -44.45 -36.96 5.38
C MET A 332 -45.40 -38.05 4.84
N SER A 333 -45.91 -37.86 3.63
CA SER A 333 -46.73 -38.86 2.92
C SER A 333 -46.28 -39.14 1.48
N GLN A 334 -45.13 -38.61 1.03
CA GLN A 334 -44.52 -39.02 -0.25
C GLN A 334 -43.43 -40.07 -0.05
N MET A 335 -43.79 -41.26 0.44
CA MET A 335 -42.92 -42.45 0.29
C MET A 335 -43.68 -43.78 0.49
N LYS A 336 -44.86 -43.93 -0.13
CA LYS A 336 -45.50 -45.24 -0.32
C LYS A 336 -46.50 -45.17 -1.49
N GLY A 337 -46.02 -45.39 -2.70
CA GLY A 337 -46.86 -45.34 -3.91
C GLY A 337 -46.13 -45.61 -5.21
N LYS A 338 -45.06 -46.41 -5.19
CA LYS A 338 -44.41 -46.94 -6.39
C LYS A 338 -43.98 -48.38 -6.15
N GLN A 339 -44.97 -49.29 -6.16
CA GLN A 339 -44.82 -50.71 -6.43
C GLN A 339 -46.21 -51.31 -6.67
N LEU A 340 -46.38 -52.02 -7.79
CA LEU A 340 -47.62 -52.47 -8.46
C LEU A 340 -48.34 -51.30 -9.15
N ASP A 341 -48.28 -51.15 -10.47
CA ASP A 341 -48.65 -52.10 -11.54
C ASP A 341 -47.78 -51.99 -12.81
#